data_AF-A0A920W917-F1
#
_entry.id   AF-A0A920W917-F1
#
_cell.length_a   1.000
_cell.length_b   1.000
_cell.length_c   1.000
_cell.angle_alpha   90.00
_cell.angle_beta   90.00
_cell.angle_gamma   90.00
#
_symmetry.space_group_name_H-M   'P 1'
#
loop_
_entity.id
_entity.type
_entity.pdbx_description
1 polymer ?
#
loop_
_entity_poly.entity_id
_entity_poly.type
_entity_poly.pdbx_seq_one_letter_code
_entity_poly.pdbx_strand_id
1 'polypeptide(L)'
;MGTSRSRHFNLLTDLDRAVDTLVEMKNISETAIGLAYSALVLQDLSLAREVRALEERLDEMKVSLQTWVLRAAADDVDPSQLRGLLHLAEAAEELAIKHCK
;
A
#
# COMPACT_ATOMS: atom_id res chain seq x y z
N MET A 1 -36.63 5.91 1.17
CA MET A 1 -35.98 4.59 1.32
C MET A 1 -35.07 4.37 0.11
N GLY A 2 -33.77 4.63 0.21
CA GLY A 2 -32.86 4.52 -0.95
C GLY A 2 -31.38 4.72 -0.64
N THR A 3 -31.04 5.28 0.53
CA THR A 3 -29.67 5.66 0.91
C THR A 3 -28.84 4.54 1.55
N SER A 4 -29.45 3.41 1.91
CA SER A 4 -28.74 2.31 2.59
C SER A 4 -28.09 1.33 1.60
N ARG A 5 -28.73 1.04 0.46
CA ARG A 5 -28.19 0.14 -0.57
C ARG A 5 -27.03 0.75 -1.38
N SER A 6 -27.06 2.07 -1.61
CA SER A 6 -26.00 2.77 -2.34
C SER A 6 -24.71 2.94 -1.52
N ARG A 7 -24.84 3.17 -0.19
CA ARG A 7 -23.68 3.28 0.71
C ARG A 7 -22.95 1.95 0.87
N HIS A 8 -23.70 0.86 1.03
CA HIS A 8 -23.10 -0.47 1.16
C HIS A 8 -22.31 -0.91 -0.08
N PHE A 9 -22.73 -0.49 -1.28
CA PHE A 9 -22.02 -0.76 -2.54
C PHE A 9 -20.72 0.04 -2.64
N ASN A 10 -20.72 1.34 -2.28
CA ASN A 10 -19.49 2.14 -2.23
C ASN A 10 -18.48 1.58 -1.22
N LEU A 11 -18.97 1.03 -0.11
CA LEU A 11 -18.13 0.45 0.93
C LEU A 11 -17.36 -0.79 0.48
N LEU A 12 -18.05 -1.73 -0.17
CA LEU A 12 -17.40 -2.89 -0.79
C LEU A 12 -16.36 -2.42 -1.83
N THR A 13 -16.71 -1.40 -2.61
CA THR A 13 -15.81 -0.86 -3.65
C THR A 13 -14.55 -0.21 -3.07
N ASP A 14 -14.65 0.53 -1.97
CA ASP A 14 -13.50 1.20 -1.34
C ASP A 14 -12.61 0.21 -0.57
N LEU A 15 -13.20 -0.82 0.05
CA LEU A 15 -12.45 -1.89 0.69
C LEU A 15 -11.72 -2.76 -0.33
N ASP A 16 -12.39 -3.13 -1.44
CA ASP A 16 -11.78 -3.89 -2.52
C ASP A 16 -10.58 -3.13 -3.12
N ARG A 17 -10.72 -1.81 -3.35
CA ARG A 17 -9.61 -0.95 -3.79
C ARG A 17 -8.45 -0.88 -2.80
N ALA A 18 -8.75 -0.85 -1.49
CA ALA A 18 -7.73 -0.87 -0.46
C ALA A 18 -6.97 -2.20 -0.49
N VAL A 19 -7.67 -3.33 -0.58
CA VAL A 19 -7.04 -4.66 -0.68
C VAL A 19 -6.20 -4.77 -1.95
N ASP A 20 -6.72 -4.37 -3.11
CA ASP A 20 -6.00 -4.39 -4.38
C ASP A 20 -4.71 -3.56 -4.31
N THR A 21 -4.79 -2.38 -3.70
CA THR A 21 -3.61 -1.51 -3.53
C THR A 21 -2.60 -2.13 -2.58
N LEU A 22 -3.06 -2.80 -1.53
CA LEU A 22 -2.17 -3.50 -0.60
C LEU A 22 -1.43 -4.66 -1.28
N VAL A 23 -2.11 -5.41 -2.15
CA VAL A 23 -1.50 -6.46 -2.97
C VAL A 23 -0.44 -5.86 -3.90
N GLU A 24 -0.75 -4.74 -4.55
CA GLU A 24 0.21 -4.05 -5.42
C GLU A 24 1.41 -3.49 -4.65
N MET A 25 1.20 -2.90 -3.47
CA MET A 25 2.27 -2.46 -2.58
C MET A 25 3.21 -3.63 -2.25
N LYS A 26 2.67 -4.81 -1.93
CA LYS A 26 3.47 -6.01 -1.66
C LYS A 26 4.29 -6.44 -2.88
N ASN A 27 3.70 -6.45 -4.08
CA ASN A 27 4.42 -6.84 -5.31
C ASN A 27 5.57 -5.87 -5.65
N ILE A 28 5.34 -4.56 -5.46
CA ILE A 28 6.39 -3.55 -5.65
C ILE A 28 7.49 -3.71 -4.61
N SER A 29 7.14 -4.01 -3.36
CA SER A 29 8.12 -4.26 -2.28
C SER A 29 9.04 -5.44 -2.62
N GLU A 30 8.50 -6.56 -3.09
CA GLU A 30 9.28 -7.73 -3.52
C GLU A 30 10.19 -7.40 -4.71
N THR A 31 9.68 -6.63 -5.68
CA THR A 31 10.45 -6.18 -6.83
C THR A 31 11.61 -5.28 -6.41
N ALA A 32 11.35 -4.33 -5.50
CA ALA A 32 12.35 -3.42 -4.98
C ALA A 32 13.48 -4.17 -4.24
N ILE A 33 13.15 -5.20 -3.46
CA ILE A 33 14.15 -6.06 -2.80
C ILE A 33 15.01 -6.79 -3.84
N GLY A 34 14.40 -7.36 -4.89
CA GLY A 34 15.14 -8.02 -5.97
C GLY A 34 16.09 -7.08 -6.72
N LEU A 35 15.65 -5.85 -6.98
CA LEU A 35 16.47 -4.80 -7.59
C LEU A 35 17.58 -4.32 -6.66
N ALA A 36 17.31 -4.15 -5.37
CA ALA A 36 18.33 -3.76 -4.39
C ALA A 36 19.43 -4.81 -4.26
N TYR A 37 19.06 -6.10 -4.25
CA TYR A 37 20.04 -7.18 -4.29
C TYR A 37 20.88 -7.15 -5.57
N SER A 38 20.24 -6.93 -6.72
CA SER A 38 20.91 -6.81 -8.01
C SER A 38 21.86 -5.60 -8.07
N ALA A 39 21.45 -4.45 -7.52
CA ALA A 39 22.28 -3.25 -7.41
C ALA A 39 23.54 -3.51 -6.58
N LEU A 40 23.42 -4.25 -5.48
CA LEU A 40 24.55 -4.60 -4.63
C LEU A 40 25.53 -5.56 -5.33
N VAL A 41 25.01 -6.62 -5.96
CA VAL A 41 25.82 -7.64 -6.65
C VAL A 41 26.53 -7.07 -7.88
N LEU A 42 25.85 -6.22 -8.64
CA LEU A 42 26.38 -5.63 -9.87
C LEU A 42 27.13 -4.30 -9.63
N GLN A 43 27.08 -3.77 -8.40
CA GLN A 43 27.58 -2.44 -8.04
C GLN A 43 27.04 -1.33 -8.95
N ASP A 44 25.78 -1.44 -9.36
CA ASP A 44 25.13 -0.52 -10.30
C ASP A 44 24.25 0.50 -9.58
N LEU A 45 24.71 1.75 -9.57
CA LEU A 45 23.98 2.89 -8.99
C LEU A 45 22.72 3.26 -9.77
N SER A 46 22.57 2.84 -11.03
CA SER A 46 21.34 2.99 -11.79
C SER A 46 20.21 2.18 -11.19
N LEU A 47 20.47 0.92 -10.83
CA LEU A 47 19.48 0.04 -10.18
C LEU A 47 19.11 0.58 -8.79
N ALA A 48 20.07 1.12 -8.04
CA ALA A 48 19.79 1.78 -6.76
C ALA A 48 18.85 3.00 -6.91
N ARG A 49 18.94 3.75 -8.02
CA ARG A 49 18.00 4.85 -8.31
C ARG A 49 16.60 4.34 -8.63
N GLU A 50 16.48 3.21 -9.35
CA GLU A 50 15.18 2.60 -9.62
C GLU A 50 14.50 2.11 -8.34
N VAL A 51 15.26 1.49 -7.43
CA VAL A 51 14.78 1.11 -6.10
C VAL A 51 14.18 2.31 -5.36
N ARG A 52 14.87 3.46 -5.38
CA ARG A 52 14.38 4.69 -4.75
C ARG A 52 13.10 5.23 -5.40
N ALA A 53 12.97 5.12 -6.72
CA ALA A 53 11.73 5.50 -7.41
C ALA A 53 10.55 4.59 -7.02
N LEU A 54 10.80 3.31 -6.74
CA LEU A 54 9.78 2.39 -6.23
C LEU A 54 9.37 2.72 -4.78
N GLU A 55 10.32 3.12 -3.94
CA GLU A 55 10.05 3.63 -2.58
C GLU A 55 9.10 4.84 -2.61
N GLU A 56 9.39 5.84 -3.45
CA GLU A 56 8.54 7.03 -3.59
C GLU A 56 7.12 6.68 -4.04
N ARG A 57 6.97 5.72 -4.96
CA ARG A 57 5.66 5.22 -5.39
C ARG A 57 4.92 4.48 -4.27
N LEU A 58 5.62 3.74 -3.42
CA LEU A 58 5.03 3.05 -2.26
C LEU A 58 4.48 4.03 -1.23
N ASP A 59 5.19 5.13 -0.98
CA ASP A 59 4.73 6.20 -0.10
C ASP A 59 3.41 6.82 -0.61
N GLU A 60 3.30 7.09 -1.91
CA GLU A 60 2.07 7.61 -2.52
C GLU A 60 0.89 6.63 -2.41
N MET A 61 1.14 5.34 -2.64
CA MET A 61 0.11 4.30 -2.51
C MET A 61 -0.35 4.14 -1.06
N LYS A 62 0.54 4.27 -0.08
CA LYS A 62 0.19 4.24 1.35
C LYS A 62 -0.79 5.36 1.70
N VAL A 63 -0.54 6.59 1.23
CA VAL A 63 -1.45 7.73 1.47
C VAL A 63 -2.83 7.46 0.86
N SER A 64 -2.86 6.91 -0.36
CA SER A 64 -4.11 6.53 -1.04
C SER A 64 -4.87 5.47 -0.25
N LEU A 65 -4.18 4.44 0.22
CA LEU A 65 -4.75 3.36 1.05
C LEU A 65 -5.33 3.89 2.36
N GLN A 66 -4.59 4.73 3.08
CA GLN A 66 -5.08 5.37 4.31
C GLN A 66 -6.36 6.17 4.04
N THR A 67 -6.44 6.86 2.90
CA THR A 67 -7.62 7.63 2.50
C THR A 67 -8.84 6.74 2.29
N TRP A 68 -8.70 5.59 1.60
CA TRP A 68 -9.83 4.67 1.41
C TRP A 68 -10.24 3.99 2.72
N VAL A 69 -9.27 3.62 3.57
CA VAL A 69 -9.55 3.03 4.89
C VAL A 69 -10.34 4.01 5.77
N LEU A 70 -9.95 5.29 5.80
CA LEU A 70 -10.68 6.31 6.57
C LEU A 70 -12.08 6.59 6.01
N ARG A 71 -12.26 6.54 4.68
CA ARG A 71 -13.58 6.64 4.05
C ARG A 71 -14.48 5.45 4.40
N ALA A 72 -13.94 4.23 4.38
CA ALA A 72 -14.65 3.03 4.79
C ALA A 72 -15.06 3.09 6.28
N ALA A 73 -14.20 3.61 7.17
CA ALA A 73 -14.52 3.82 8.58
C ALA A 73 -15.66 4.84 8.79
N ALA A 74 -15.72 5.88 7.95
CA ALA A 74 -16.78 6.88 8.01
C ALA A 74 -18.16 6.35 7.58
N ASP A 75 -18.19 5.24 6.84
CA ASP A 75 -19.41 4.58 6.34
C ASP A 75 -19.87 3.38 7.20
N ASP A 76 -19.55 3.40 8.50
CA ASP A 76 -20.06 2.45 9.52
C ASP A 76 -19.36 1.07 9.55
N VAL A 77 -18.13 0.98 9.02
CA VAL A 77 -17.27 -0.20 9.21
C VAL A 77 -16.59 -0.14 10.58
N ASP A 78 -16.55 -1.28 11.26
CA ASP A 78 -15.82 -1.43 12.52
C ASP A 78 -14.32 -1.06 12.35
N PRO A 79 -13.85 0.01 13.01
CA PRO A 79 -12.45 0.43 12.97
C PRO A 79 -11.46 -0.66 13.39
N SER A 80 -11.91 -1.65 14.18
CA SER A 80 -11.08 -2.76 14.62
C SER A 80 -10.57 -3.61 13.45
N GLN A 81 -11.39 -3.84 12.42
CA GLN A 81 -11.03 -4.63 11.23
C GLN A 81 -10.11 -3.83 10.29
N LEU A 82 -10.36 -2.53 10.17
CA LEU A 82 -9.58 -1.60 9.36
C LEU A 82 -8.16 -1.38 9.90
N ARG A 83 -7.96 -1.56 11.22
CA ARG A 83 -6.65 -1.48 11.85
C ARG A 83 -5.66 -2.51 11.28
N GLY A 84 -6.14 -3.69 10.91
CA GLY A 84 -5.32 -4.74 10.30
C GLY A 84 -4.74 -4.32 8.94
N LEU A 85 -5.55 -3.65 8.11
CA LEU A 85 -5.11 -3.14 6.80
C LEU A 85 -4.04 -2.06 6.94
N LEU A 86 -4.18 -1.16 7.91
CA LEU A 86 -3.16 -0.13 8.19
C LEU A 86 -1.84 -0.75 8.65
N HIS A 87 -1.88 -1.75 9.53
CA HIS A 87 -0.67 -2.44 9.97
C HIS A 87 0.02 -3.20 8.83
N LEU A 88 -0.74 -3.85 7.95
CA LEU A 88 -0.17 -4.54 6.78
C LEU A 88 0.46 -3.56 5.79
N ALA A 89 -0.15 -2.40 5.59
CA ALA A 89 0.40 -1.36 4.73
C ALA A 89 1.72 -0.79 5.27
N GLU A 90 1.79 -0.59 6.59
CA GLU A 90 3.00 -0.15 7.27
C GLU A 90 4.10 -1.21 7.18
N ALA A 91 3.77 -2.49 7.37
CA ALA A 91 4.71 -3.58 7.18
C ALA A 91 5.20 -3.69 5.72
N ALA A 92 4.32 -3.47 4.73
CA ALA A 92 4.71 -3.49 3.33
C ALA A 92 5.70 -2.37 2.99
N GLU A 93 5.46 -1.15 3.47
CA GLU A 93 6.40 -0.03 3.33
C GLU A 93 7.74 -0.31 4.05
N GLU A 94 7.70 -0.88 5.25
CA GLU A 94 8.90 -1.19 6.03
C GLU A 94 9.79 -2.25 5.35
N LEU A 95 9.18 -3.28 4.77
CA LEU A 95 9.88 -4.30 3.97
C LEU A 95 10.52 -3.71 2.70
N ALA A 96 9.91 -2.66 2.15
CA ALA A 96 10.23 -2.15 0.84
C ALA A 96 11.39 -1.17 0.76
N ILE A 97 12.21 -1.02 1.83
CA ILE A 97 13.54 -0.35 1.81
C ILE A 97 13.57 1.03 2.53
N LYS A 98 12.70 1.24 3.53
CA LYS A 98 12.75 2.44 4.41
C LYS A 98 14.07 2.62 5.20
N HIS A 99 15.01 1.68 5.12
CA HIS A 99 16.29 1.69 5.84
C HIS A 99 17.54 1.75 4.94
N CYS A 100 17.41 2.02 3.62
CA CYS A 100 18.57 2.21 2.74
C CYS A 100 18.84 3.68 2.39
N LYS A 101 18.46 4.63 3.27
CA LYS A 101 18.90 6.03 3.20
C LYS A 101 20.22 6.24 3.92
#